data_AF-A0A1F4G2I3-F1
#
_entry.id   AF-A0A1F4G2I3-F1
#
_cell.length_a   1.000
_cell.length_b   1.000
_cell.length_c   1.000
_cell.angle_alpha   90.00
_cell.angle_beta   90.00
_cell.angle_gamma   90.00
#
_symmetry.space_group_name_H-M   'P 1'
#
loop_
_entity.id
_entity.type
_entity.pdbx_description
1 polymer ?
#
loop_
_entity_poly.entity_id
_entity_poly.type
_entity_poly.pdbx_seq_one_letter_code
_entity_poly.pdbx_strand_id
1 'polypeptide(L)'
;MIRFLVLALFSASALALSPAAKEFMAIAGKLEPLHCEKRKLRREIALAEAQRLDASELRKKFAALDRDPTTAKLERRLGELEPRVSKSADPEDLAAISRQQREAFYRCE
;
A
#
# COMPACT_ATOMS: atom_id res chain seq x y z
N MET A 1 -40.29 6.90 -42.67
CA MET A 1 -39.83 8.19 -42.07
C MET A 1 -39.34 7.86 -40.66
N ILE A 2 -38.07 7.45 -40.52
CA ILE A 2 -36.89 8.30 -40.26
C ILE A 2 -36.96 9.00 -38.89
N ARG A 3 -36.03 8.58 -38.02
CA ARG A 3 -35.43 9.29 -36.85
C ARG A 3 -36.36 9.48 -35.63
N PHE A 4 -36.03 9.02 -34.42
CA PHE A 4 -34.72 9.13 -33.78
C PHE A 4 -34.34 7.86 -33.02
N LEU A 5 -33.25 7.28 -33.53
CA LEU A 5 -32.38 6.31 -32.92
C LEU A 5 -31.62 6.98 -31.76
N VAL A 6 -31.61 6.32 -30.60
CA VAL A 6 -30.48 6.21 -29.65
C VAL A 6 -29.72 7.49 -29.30
N LEU A 7 -29.88 7.96 -28.06
CA LEU A 7 -28.76 8.55 -27.32
C LEU A 7 -28.96 8.38 -25.80
N ALA A 8 -29.17 7.14 -25.35
CA ALA A 8 -29.10 6.76 -23.94
C ALA A 8 -27.75 6.08 -23.62
N LEU A 9 -26.67 6.60 -24.17
CA LEU A 9 -25.30 6.14 -23.94
C LEU A 9 -24.40 7.36 -23.79
N PHE A 10 -24.33 7.95 -22.60
CA PHE A 10 -23.14 8.67 -22.13
C PHE A 10 -23.35 8.97 -20.65
N SER A 11 -22.37 8.58 -19.83
CA SER A 11 -22.22 8.84 -18.37
C SER A 11 -22.31 7.62 -17.45
N ALA A 12 -22.03 6.41 -17.95
CA ALA A 12 -21.28 5.48 -17.12
C ALA A 12 -19.79 5.87 -17.18
N SER A 13 -19.44 7.01 -16.58
CA SER A 13 -18.06 7.24 -16.17
C SER A 13 -17.78 6.23 -15.07
N ALA A 14 -17.34 5.04 -15.44
CA ALA A 14 -16.60 4.21 -14.50
C ALA A 14 -15.35 5.04 -14.13
N LEU A 15 -15.28 5.73 -12.99
CA LEU A 15 -15.15 5.19 -11.62
C LEU A 15 -14.13 4.04 -11.55
N ALA A 16 -13.19 4.00 -12.48
CA ALA A 16 -12.23 2.93 -12.61
C ALA A 16 -10.84 3.50 -12.41
N LEU A 17 -10.30 3.28 -11.20
CA LEU A 17 -8.91 3.55 -10.85
C LEU A 17 -7.97 3.19 -12.00
N SER A 18 -6.96 4.01 -12.20
CA SER A 18 -5.94 3.75 -13.21
C SER A 18 -5.29 2.39 -12.98
N PRO A 19 -4.78 1.72 -14.03
CA PRO A 19 -4.07 0.45 -13.87
C PRO A 19 -2.89 0.55 -12.89
N ALA A 20 -2.19 1.69 -12.89
CA ALA A 20 -1.08 1.94 -11.98
C ALA A 20 -1.55 2.07 -10.52
N ALA A 21 -2.66 2.78 -10.27
CA ALA A 21 -3.25 2.86 -8.93
C ALA A 21 -3.73 1.50 -8.43
N LYS A 22 -4.42 0.72 -9.27
CA LYS A 22 -4.86 -0.64 -8.93
C LYS A 22 -3.68 -1.54 -8.56
N GLU A 23 -2.61 -1.51 -9.36
CA GLU A 23 -1.40 -2.30 -9.10
C GLU A 23 -0.71 -1.85 -7.80
N PHE A 24 -0.56 -0.54 -7.61
CA PHE A 24 0.02 0.04 -6.40
C PHE A 24 -0.73 -0.40 -5.15
N MET A 25 -2.06 -0.25 -5.15
CA MET A 25 -2.92 -0.62 -4.03
C MET A 25 -2.85 -2.12 -3.73
N ALA A 26 -2.83 -2.96 -4.76
CA ALA A 26 -2.73 -4.41 -4.61
C ALA A 26 -1.38 -4.84 -4.00
N ILE A 27 -0.27 -4.22 -4.42
CA ILE A 27 1.06 -4.51 -3.86
C ILE A 27 1.16 -3.98 -2.43
N ALA A 28 0.70 -2.76 -2.17
CA ALA A 28 0.67 -2.18 -0.84
C ALA A 28 -0.12 -3.06 0.14
N GLY A 29 -1.28 -3.56 -0.27
CA GLY A 29 -2.09 -4.47 0.55
C GLY A 29 -1.42 -5.82 0.84
N LYS A 30 -0.60 -6.34 -0.08
CA LYS A 30 0.18 -7.57 0.16
C LYS A 30 1.34 -7.35 1.14
N LEU A 31 1.95 -6.17 1.12
CA LEU A 31 3.06 -5.81 2.00
C LEU A 31 2.60 -5.34 3.38
N GLU A 32 1.34 -4.94 3.51
CA GLU A 32 0.78 -4.38 4.74
C GLU A 32 1.02 -5.27 5.99
N PRO A 33 0.72 -6.59 6.00
CA PRO A 33 0.93 -7.40 7.19
C PRO A 33 2.39 -7.42 7.66
N LEU A 34 3.33 -7.49 6.69
CA LEU A 34 4.75 -7.47 6.97
C LEU A 34 5.18 -6.11 7.54
N HIS A 35 4.69 -5.00 6.97
CA HIS A 35 4.99 -3.66 7.47
C HIS A 35 4.42 -3.43 8.86
N CYS A 36 3.24 -3.97 9.17
CA CYS A 36 2.69 -3.95 10.53
C CYS A 36 3.59 -4.73 11.51
N GLU A 37 4.04 -5.94 11.15
CA GLU A 37 4.92 -6.76 11.99
C GLU A 37 6.27 -6.06 12.23
N LYS A 38 6.88 -5.47 11.19
CA LYS A 38 8.10 -4.67 11.31
C LYS A 38 7.90 -3.46 12.22
N ARG A 39 6.76 -2.78 12.13
CA ARG A 39 6.43 -1.65 13.03
C ARG A 39 6.29 -2.11 14.48
N LYS A 40 5.62 -3.24 14.72
CA LYS A 40 5.49 -3.85 16.06
C LYS A 40 6.85 -4.22 16.64
N LEU A 41 7.69 -4.93 15.89
CA LEU A 41 9.04 -5.30 16.33
C LEU A 41 9.90 -4.08 16.65
N ARG A 42 9.82 -2.99 15.85
CA ARG A 42 10.52 -1.73 16.18
C ARG A 42 10.06 -1.13 17.51
N ARG A 43 8.76 -1.15 17.80
CA ARG A 43 8.19 -0.70 19.09
C ARG A 43 8.72 -1.57 20.24
N GLU A 44 8.70 -2.89 20.08
CA GLU A 44 9.17 -3.84 21.09
C GLU A 44 10.67 -3.71 21.35
N ILE A 45 11.48 -3.53 20.31
CA ILE A 45 12.93 -3.30 20.42
C ILE A 45 13.18 -1.99 21.19
N ALA A 46 12.51 -0.90 20.80
CA ALA A 46 12.68 0.40 21.46
C ALA A 46 12.27 0.33 22.95
N LEU A 47 11.21 -0.41 23.27
CA LEU A 47 10.76 -0.61 24.65
C LEU A 47 11.77 -1.43 25.46
N ALA A 48 12.29 -2.52 24.89
CA ALA A 48 13.31 -3.34 25.53
C ALA A 48 14.60 -2.55 25.79
N GLU A 49 15.03 -1.73 24.82
CA GLU A 49 16.19 -0.84 24.96
C GLU A 49 15.99 0.21 26.05
N ALA A 50 14.81 0.85 26.11
CA ALA A 50 14.46 1.80 27.16
C ALA A 50 14.47 1.17 28.57
N GLN A 51 14.07 -0.10 28.67
CA GLN A 51 14.09 -0.87 29.91
C GLN A 51 15.43 -1.56 30.19
N ARG A 52 16.44 -1.38 29.32
CA ARG A 52 17.76 -2.06 29.40
C ARG A 52 17.66 -3.59 29.43
N LEU A 53 16.66 -4.15 28.76
CA LEU A 53 16.46 -5.59 28.55
C LEU A 53 17.20 -6.07 27.29
N ASP A 54 17.44 -7.38 27.20
CA ASP A 54 17.98 -7.95 25.97
C ASP A 54 16.92 -7.93 24.85
N ALA A 55 17.31 -7.39 23.69
CA ALA A 55 16.51 -7.31 22.48
C ALA A 55 17.11 -8.13 21.33
N SER A 56 18.10 -8.98 21.60
CA SER A 56 18.81 -9.77 20.58
C SER A 56 17.86 -10.61 19.71
N GLU A 57 16.91 -11.32 20.31
CA GLU A 57 15.93 -12.13 19.60
C GLU A 57 14.94 -11.29 18.78
N LEU A 58 14.52 -10.13 19.28
CA LEU A 58 13.66 -9.21 18.53
C LEU A 58 14.38 -8.67 17.29
N ARG A 59 15.67 -8.32 17.41
CA ARG A 59 16.49 -7.89 16.27
C ARG A 59 16.71 -9.01 15.26
N LYS A 60 16.90 -10.25 15.70
CA LYS A 60 16.98 -11.42 14.81
C LYS A 60 15.69 -11.62 14.02
N LYS A 61 14.53 -11.55 14.69
CA LYS A 61 13.21 -11.62 14.03
C LYS A 61 13.05 -10.50 13.01
N PHE A 62 13.37 -9.26 13.39
CA PHE A 62 13.30 -8.11 12.49
C PHE A 62 14.19 -8.31 11.24
N ALA A 63 15.44 -8.74 11.43
CA ALA A 63 16.36 -9.00 10.33
C ALA A 63 15.94 -10.17 9.43
N ALA A 64 15.22 -11.16 9.96
CA ALA A 64 14.68 -12.26 9.17
C ALA A 64 13.60 -11.78 8.20
N LEU A 65 12.73 -10.84 8.63
CA LEU A 65 11.69 -10.26 7.78
C LEU A 65 12.26 -9.47 6.59
N ASP A 66 13.45 -8.87 6.73
CA ASP A 66 14.13 -8.13 5.65
C ASP A 66 14.74 -9.04 4.56
N ARG A 67 14.91 -10.33 4.83
CA ARG A 67 15.66 -11.25 3.94
C ARG A 67 14.79 -11.95 2.89
N ASP A 68 13.48 -11.73 2.88
CA ASP A 68 12.61 -12.36 1.88
C ASP A 68 12.77 -11.70 0.50
N PRO A 69 13.28 -12.44 -0.53
CA PRO A 69 13.43 -11.90 -1.87
C PRO A 69 12.10 -11.56 -2.55
N THR A 70 10.99 -12.18 -2.12
CA THR A 70 9.66 -11.91 -2.67
C THR A 70 9.17 -10.53 -2.24
N THR A 71 9.28 -10.25 -0.94
CA THR A 71 9.04 -8.92 -0.38
C THR A 71 9.89 -7.85 -1.09
N ALA A 72 11.20 -8.07 -1.24
CA ALA A 72 12.09 -7.10 -1.88
C ALA A 72 11.66 -6.76 -3.32
N LYS A 73 11.18 -7.76 -4.09
CA LYS A 73 10.63 -7.53 -5.44
C LYS A 73 9.37 -6.68 -5.41
N LEU A 74 8.48 -6.93 -4.47
CA LEU A 74 7.23 -6.17 -4.30
C LEU A 74 7.52 -4.73 -3.87
N GLU A 75 8.43 -4.52 -2.91
CA GLU A 75 8.82 -3.18 -2.46
C GLU A 75 9.49 -2.38 -3.58
N ARG A 76 10.37 -3.03 -4.36
CA ARG A 76 10.95 -2.40 -5.55
C ARG A 76 9.87 -1.98 -6.55
N ARG A 77 8.92 -2.86 -6.84
CA ARG A 77 7.82 -2.55 -7.77
C ARG A 77 6.93 -1.42 -7.24
N LEU A 78 6.68 -1.38 -5.94
CA LEU A 78 5.94 -0.30 -5.30
C LEU A 78 6.65 1.04 -5.50
N GLY A 79 7.98 1.08 -5.31
CA GLY A 79 8.80 2.27 -5.56
C GLY A 79 8.86 2.72 -7.04
N GLU A 80 8.72 1.79 -7.99
CA GLU A 80 8.57 2.12 -9.42
C GLU A 80 7.19 2.75 -9.73
N LEU A 81 6.15 2.35 -9.01
CA LEU A 81 4.77 2.83 -9.21
C LEU A 81 4.51 4.16 -8.49
N GLU A 82 5.11 4.39 -7.33
CA GLU A 82 4.95 5.60 -6.52
C GLU A 82 5.11 6.93 -7.29
N PRO A 83 6.15 7.15 -8.12
CA PRO A 83 6.27 8.39 -8.89
C PRO A 83 5.21 8.52 -9.98
N ARG A 84 4.65 7.42 -10.47
CA ARG A 84 3.61 7.42 -11.51
C ARG A 84 2.25 7.77 -10.90
N VAL A 85 1.99 7.22 -9.72
CA VAL A 85 0.77 7.44 -8.95
C VAL A 85 0.73 8.84 -8.34
N SER A 86 1.82 9.30 -7.73
CA SER A 86 1.90 10.65 -7.12
C SER A 86 1.76 11.78 -8.13
N LYS A 87 2.13 11.53 -9.39
CA LYS A 87 1.93 12.44 -10.52
C LYS A 87 0.60 12.20 -11.26
N SER A 88 -0.24 11.28 -10.79
CA SER A 88 -1.55 11.06 -11.40
C SER A 88 -2.36 12.35 -11.30
N ALA A 89 -2.85 12.83 -12.43
CA ALA A 89 -3.80 13.95 -12.47
C ALA A 89 -5.23 13.51 -12.12
N ASP A 90 -5.44 12.21 -11.90
CA ASP A 90 -6.74 11.66 -11.52
C ASP A 90 -6.98 11.83 -10.01
N PRO A 91 -7.95 12.68 -9.60
CA PRO A 91 -8.25 12.88 -8.19
C PRO A 91 -8.82 11.62 -7.51
N GLU A 92 -9.43 10.70 -8.27
CA GLU A 92 -9.98 9.46 -7.71
C GLU A 92 -8.88 8.49 -7.29
N ASP A 93 -7.82 8.38 -8.09
CA ASP A 93 -6.63 7.58 -7.76
C ASP A 93 -6.00 8.06 -6.45
N LEU A 94 -5.77 9.38 -6.33
CA LEU A 94 -5.18 9.98 -5.14
C LEU A 94 -6.07 9.77 -3.90
N ALA A 95 -7.38 9.96 -4.06
CA ALA A 95 -8.34 9.76 -2.97
C ALA A 95 -8.38 8.30 -2.50
N ALA A 96 -8.41 7.34 -3.42
CA ALA A 96 -8.44 5.92 -3.09
C ALA A 96 -7.16 5.46 -2.38
N ILE A 97 -5.99 5.91 -2.85
CA ILE A 97 -4.69 5.56 -2.27
C ILE A 97 -4.53 6.19 -0.89
N SER A 98 -4.91 7.46 -0.75
CA SER A 98 -4.91 8.14 0.56
C SER A 98 -5.87 7.45 1.55
N ARG A 99 -7.03 6.97 1.08
CA ARG A 99 -7.94 6.18 1.93
C ARG A 99 -7.30 4.87 2.37
N GLN A 100 -6.74 4.09 1.45
CA GLN A 100 -6.07 2.82 1.78
C GLN A 100 -4.91 3.02 2.76
N GLN A 101 -4.06 4.03 2.56
CA GLN A 101 -2.93 4.30 3.45
C GLN A 101 -3.39 4.63 4.88
N ARG A 102 -4.48 5.41 5.04
CA ARG A 102 -5.09 5.68 6.34
C ARG A 102 -5.64 4.41 6.98
N GLU A 103 -6.40 3.62 6.22
CA GLU A 103 -6.94 2.34 6.71
C GLU A 103 -5.84 1.36 7.12
N ALA A 104 -4.75 1.29 6.36
CA ALA A 104 -3.59 0.45 6.70
C ALA A 104 -2.87 0.96 7.96
N PHE A 105 -2.73 2.28 8.11
CA PHE A 105 -2.12 2.87 9.30
C PHE A 105 -2.86 2.45 10.57
N TYR A 106 -4.18 2.58 10.61
CA TYR A 106 -5.00 2.21 11.78
C TYR A 106 -5.10 0.71 12.02
N ARG A 107 -4.94 -0.12 10.98
CA ARG A 107 -4.90 -1.59 11.15
C ARG A 107 -3.59 -2.10 11.77
N CYS A 108 -2.50 -1.34 11.65
CA CYS A 108 -1.20 -1.69 12.21
C CYS A 108 -0.95 -1.15 13.64
N GLU A 109 -1.86 -0.34 14.21
CA GLU A 109 -1.71 0.20 15.58
C GLU A 109 -1.89 -0.89 16.64
#